data_AF-A0A2M9Q999-F1
#
_entry.id   AF-A0A2M9Q999-F1
#
_cell.length_a   1.000
_cell.length_b   1.000
_cell.length_c   1.000
_cell.angle_alpha   90.00
_cell.angle_beta   90.00
_cell.angle_gamma   90.00
#
_symmetry.space_group_name_H-M   'P 1'
#
loop_
_entity.id
_entity.type
_entity.pdbx_description
1 polymer ?
#
loop_
_entity_poly.entity_id
_entity_poly.type
_entity_poly.pdbx_seq_one_letter_code
_entity_poly.pdbx_strand_id
1 'polypeptide(L)'
;MANISGSKNIDSVDYTAIEAMESFNKFVKKKNTFLFSITAVFLTLYILLPILAFQPVLQQKFVGNITGVWVYSAGLFIMTIVLCTVYVKKAASFDKAAAAILAEYQAKGGK
;
A
#
# COMPACT_ATOMS: atom_id res chain seq x y z
N MET A 1 -20.14 -51.13 9.18
CA MET A 1 -19.32 -49.99 9.64
C MET A 1 -19.75 -48.77 8.84
N ALA A 2 -20.23 -47.74 9.53
CA ALA A 2 -20.83 -46.57 8.90
C ALA A 2 -19.82 -45.79 8.06
N ASN A 3 -20.30 -45.35 6.90
CA ASN A 3 -19.75 -44.37 6.00
C ASN A 3 -19.44 -43.04 6.74
N ILE A 4 -18.49 -42.26 6.23
CA ILE A 4 -18.61 -40.87 5.74
C ILE A 4 -17.21 -40.25 5.84
N SER A 5 -16.44 -40.37 4.75
CA SER A 5 -15.33 -39.46 4.47
C SER A 5 -15.94 -38.09 4.15
N GLY A 6 -16.26 -37.34 5.20
CA GLY A 6 -16.73 -35.97 5.12
C GLY A 6 -15.55 -35.01 5.04
N SER A 7 -14.71 -35.13 4.02
CA SER A 7 -13.81 -34.03 3.67
C SER A 7 -14.67 -32.93 3.06
N LYS A 8 -15.04 -31.99 3.92
CA LYS A 8 -15.74 -30.76 3.60
C LYS A 8 -15.10 -30.13 2.36
N ASN A 9 -15.86 -30.02 1.28
CA ASN A 9 -15.54 -29.16 0.14
C ASN A 9 -15.40 -27.74 0.73
N ILE A 10 -14.17 -27.33 1.04
CA ILE A 10 -13.82 -25.93 1.03
C ILE A 10 -13.65 -25.67 -0.46
N ASP A 11 -14.58 -24.94 -1.06
CA ASP A 11 -14.46 -24.49 -2.46
C ASP A 11 -13.07 -23.88 -2.62
N SER A 12 -12.15 -24.69 -3.14
CA SER A 12 -10.73 -24.39 -3.15
C SER A 12 -10.52 -23.48 -4.33
N VAL A 13 -10.71 -22.18 -4.09
CA VAL A 13 -10.42 -21.12 -5.07
C VAL A 13 -9.09 -21.46 -5.73
N ASP A 14 -9.10 -21.72 -7.03
CA ASP A 14 -7.91 -22.09 -7.78
C ASP A 14 -7.05 -20.82 -7.98
N TYR A 15 -6.18 -20.58 -7.02
CA TYR A 15 -5.27 -19.44 -7.04
C TYR A 15 -4.33 -19.48 -8.25
N THR A 16 -4.00 -20.66 -8.78
CA THR A 16 -3.14 -20.81 -9.97
C THR A 16 -3.88 -20.33 -11.23
N ALA A 17 -5.17 -20.63 -11.34
CA ALA A 17 -6.01 -20.11 -12.42
C ALA A 17 -6.20 -18.57 -12.33
N ILE A 18 -6.26 -18.02 -11.12
CA ILE A 18 -6.33 -16.57 -10.90
C ILE A 18 -5.00 -15.87 -11.24
N GLU A 19 -3.87 -16.45 -10.87
CA GLU A 19 -2.53 -15.94 -11.18
C GLU A 19 -2.25 -15.93 -12.70
N ALA A 20 -2.78 -16.91 -13.43
CA ALA A 20 -2.66 -16.99 -14.88
C ALA A 20 -3.50 -15.92 -15.61
N MET A 21 -4.47 -15.27 -14.95
CA MET A 21 -5.27 -14.22 -15.56
C MET A 21 -4.46 -12.93 -15.77
N GLU A 22 -4.51 -12.41 -17.00
CA GLU A 22 -3.87 -11.14 -17.36
C GLU A 22 -4.42 -9.96 -16.53
N SER A 23 -5.72 -10.00 -16.18
CA SER A 23 -6.38 -8.99 -15.35
C SER A 23 -5.79 -8.93 -13.93
N PHE A 24 -5.46 -10.07 -13.34
CA PHE A 24 -4.81 -10.17 -12.03
C PHE A 24 -3.38 -9.62 -12.05
N ASN A 25 -2.58 -10.00 -13.04
CA ASN A 25 -1.20 -9.50 -13.14
C ASN A 25 -1.16 -7.97 -13.35
N LYS A 26 -2.02 -7.43 -14.24
CA LYS A 26 -2.17 -5.97 -14.42
C LYS A 26 -2.55 -5.27 -13.12
N PHE A 27 -3.46 -5.86 -12.33
CA PHE A 27 -3.86 -5.35 -11.02
C PHE A 27 -2.68 -5.34 -10.02
N VAL A 28 -1.95 -6.45 -9.89
CA VAL A 28 -0.79 -6.57 -9.01
C VAL A 28 0.29 -5.56 -9.36
N LYS A 29 0.60 -5.39 -10.65
CA LYS A 29 1.58 -4.40 -11.13
C LYS A 29 1.18 -2.98 -10.73
N LYS A 30 -0.09 -2.61 -10.93
CA LYS A 30 -0.61 -1.28 -10.58
C LYS A 30 -0.57 -1.01 -9.07
N LYS A 31 -0.90 -2.02 -8.25
CA LYS A 31 -0.77 -1.93 -6.80
C LYS A 31 0.68 -1.73 -6.38
N ASN A 32 1.59 -2.54 -6.93
CA ASN A 32 2.99 -2.49 -6.54
C ASN A 32 3.69 -1.18 -6.93
N THR A 33 3.41 -0.64 -8.13
CA THR A 33 3.93 0.69 -8.53
C THR A 33 3.46 1.81 -7.60
N PHE A 34 2.21 1.76 -7.15
CA PHE A 34 1.68 2.74 -6.21
C PHE A 34 2.38 2.64 -4.85
N LEU A 35 2.52 1.42 -4.30
CA LEU A 35 3.26 1.20 -3.05
C LEU A 35 4.70 1.67 -3.16
N PHE A 36 5.37 1.33 -4.26
CA PHE A 36 6.75 1.75 -4.51
C PHE A 36 6.87 3.28 -4.56
N SER A 37 5.94 3.97 -5.21
CA SER A 37 5.93 5.44 -5.25
C SER A 37 5.76 6.06 -3.87
N ILE A 38 4.87 5.52 -3.02
CA ILE A 38 4.69 5.97 -1.64
C ILE A 38 5.97 5.76 -0.83
N THR A 39 6.53 4.56 -0.89
CA THR A 39 7.76 4.21 -0.18
C THR A 39 8.92 5.08 -0.63
N ALA A 40 9.03 5.38 -1.93
CA ALA A 40 10.04 6.28 -2.47
C ALA A 40 9.90 7.69 -1.88
N VAL A 41 8.70 8.27 -1.86
CA VAL A 41 8.45 9.60 -1.26
C VAL A 41 8.83 9.61 0.22
N PHE A 42 8.40 8.58 0.96
CA PHE A 42 8.73 8.43 2.37
C PHE A 42 10.26 8.34 2.59
N LEU A 43 10.96 7.49 1.83
CA LEU A 43 12.41 7.35 1.92
C LEU A 43 13.14 8.62 1.52
N THR A 44 12.68 9.32 0.48
CA THR A 44 13.26 10.61 0.08
C THR A 44 13.18 11.60 1.23
N LEU A 45 12.02 11.76 1.87
CA LEU A 45 11.88 12.65 3.03
C LEU A 45 12.65 12.17 4.25
N TYR A 46 12.76 10.86 4.45
CA TYR A 46 13.53 10.30 5.55
C TYR A 46 15.03 10.60 5.40
N ILE A 47 15.58 10.42 4.20
CA ILE A 47 17.00 10.67 3.89
C ILE A 47 17.28 12.18 3.75
N LEU A 48 16.30 12.97 3.34
CA LEU A 48 16.44 14.42 3.24
C LEU A 48 16.64 15.06 4.61
N LEU A 49 16.06 14.51 5.68
CA LEU A 49 16.22 15.02 7.05
C LEU A 49 17.68 15.06 7.51
N PRO A 50 18.47 13.96 7.51
CA PRO A 50 19.88 14.01 7.91
C PRO A 50 20.72 14.92 7.02
N ILE A 51 20.44 15.01 5.72
CA ILE A 51 21.12 15.96 4.82
C ILE A 51 20.86 17.41 5.27
N LEU A 52 19.61 17.74 5.58
CA LEU A 52 19.22 19.05 6.07
C LEU A 52 19.70 19.32 7.51
N ALA A 53 19.88 18.28 8.33
CA ALA A 53 20.36 18.41 9.71
C ALA A 53 21.79 18.96 9.80
N PHE A 54 22.62 18.72 8.78
CA PHE A 54 23.96 19.30 8.67
C PHE A 54 23.99 20.67 7.98
N GLN A 55 22.84 21.17 7.49
CA GLN A 55 22.74 22.50 6.88
C GLN A 55 22.35 23.56 7.92
N PRO A 56 22.86 24.80 7.78
CA PRO A 56 22.58 25.89 8.73
C PRO A 56 21.10 26.26 8.82
N VAL A 57 20.29 25.90 7.80
CA VAL A 57 18.83 26.04 7.78
C VAL A 57 18.14 25.37 8.99
N LEU A 58 18.64 24.21 9.46
CA LEU A 58 18.09 23.52 10.64
C LEU A 58 18.73 23.97 11.96
N GLN A 59 19.89 24.62 11.93
CA GLN A 59 20.56 25.13 13.14
C GLN A 59 20.13 26.57 13.47
N GLN A 60 19.55 27.28 12.50
CA GLN A 60 19.06 28.63 12.69
C GLN A 60 17.81 28.64 13.58
N LYS A 61 17.92 29.32 14.72
CA LYS A 61 16.82 29.52 15.67
C LYS A 61 15.92 30.63 15.12
N PHE A 62 14.63 30.32 14.89
CA PHE A 62 13.67 31.31 14.38
C PHE A 62 12.96 32.06 15.52
N VAL A 63 12.48 31.33 16.54
CA VAL A 63 11.84 31.91 17.74
C VAL A 63 12.22 31.05 18.96
N GLY A 64 13.04 31.57 19.87
CA GLY A 64 13.52 30.82 21.05
C GLY A 64 14.42 29.61 20.70
N ASN A 65 14.21 28.46 21.36
CA ASN A 65 14.92 27.19 21.07
C ASN A 65 14.28 26.38 19.93
N ILE A 66 13.27 26.91 19.24
CA ILE A 66 12.61 26.24 18.11
C ILE A 66 13.46 26.44 16.85
N THR A 67 14.01 25.33 16.36
CA THR A 67 14.82 25.26 15.13
C THR A 67 13.99 24.79 13.94
N GLY A 68 14.57 24.86 12.73
CA GLY A 68 13.95 24.32 11.51
C GLY A 68 13.56 22.84 11.57
N VAL A 69 14.13 22.09 12.52
CA VAL A 69 13.76 20.68 12.81
C VAL A 69 12.29 20.55 13.16
N TRP A 70 11.74 21.47 13.95
CA TRP A 70 10.34 21.41 14.37
C TRP A 70 9.36 21.59 13.20
N VAL A 71 9.69 22.50 12.28
CA VAL A 71 8.90 22.72 11.05
C VAL A 71 8.97 21.49 10.16
N TYR A 72 10.15 20.90 10.00
CA TYR A 72 10.32 19.67 9.22
C TYR A 72 9.54 18.50 9.82
N SER A 73 9.65 18.29 11.14
CA SER A 73 8.91 17.26 11.87
C SER A 73 7.39 17.45 11.74
N ALA A 74 6.88 18.67 11.88
CA ALA A 74 5.47 18.97 11.65
C ALA A 74 5.05 18.66 10.20
N GLY A 75 5.89 18.98 9.22
CA GLY A 75 5.70 18.62 7.82
C GLY A 75 5.66 17.10 7.58
N LEU A 76 6.55 16.34 8.23
CA LEU A 76 6.54 14.87 8.17
C LEU A 76 5.25 14.28 8.72
N PHE A 77 4.71 14.84 9.82
CA PHE A 77 3.41 14.42 10.34
C PHE A 77 2.29 14.63 9.32
N ILE A 78 2.20 15.83 8.74
CA ILE A 78 1.19 16.14 7.71
C ILE A 78 1.36 15.21 6.50
N MET A 79 2.58 15.01 6.03
CA MET A 79 2.89 14.12 4.93
C MET A 79 2.44 12.68 5.20
N THR A 80 2.65 12.18 6.42
CA THR A 80 2.23 10.84 6.82
C THR A 80 0.71 10.72 6.84
N ILE A 81 0.00 11.71 7.38
CA ILE A 81 -1.47 11.74 7.39
C ILE A 81 -2.01 11.74 5.95
N VAL A 82 -1.40 12.52 5.06
CA VAL A 82 -1.78 12.56 3.63
C VAL A 82 -1.52 11.21 2.98
N LEU A 83 -0.34 10.61 3.18
CA LEU A 83 -0.01 9.28 2.66
C LEU A 83 -0.98 8.21 3.15
N CYS A 84 -1.28 8.16 4.45
CA CYS A 84 -2.25 7.23 5.02
C CYS A 84 -3.63 7.42 4.39
N THR A 85 -4.09 8.67 4.27
CA THR A 85 -5.40 8.98 3.70
C THR A 85 -5.47 8.57 2.23
N VAL A 86 -4.46 8.93 1.44
CA VAL A 86 -4.37 8.59 0.01
C VAL A 86 -4.26 7.07 -0.17
N TYR A 87 -3.48 6.40 0.68
CA TYR A 87 -3.36 4.95 0.69
C TYR A 87 -4.69 4.26 0.95
N VAL A 88 -5.43 4.64 2.00
CA VAL A 88 -6.74 4.03 2.33
C VAL A 88 -7.73 4.21 1.19
N LYS A 89 -7.80 5.41 0.61
CA LYS A 89 -8.68 5.68 -0.56
C LYS A 89 -8.30 4.83 -1.76
N LYS A 90 -6.99 4.60 -1.98
CA LYS A 90 -6.52 3.75 -3.06
C LYS A 90 -6.76 2.27 -2.78
N ALA A 91 -6.60 1.82 -1.53
CA ALA A 91 -6.87 0.45 -1.08
C ALA A 91 -8.34 0.07 -1.35
N ALA A 92 -9.30 0.95 -1.03
CA ALA A 92 -10.71 0.71 -1.34
C ALA A 92 -10.98 0.56 -2.85
N SER A 93 -10.22 1.26 -3.70
CA SER A 93 -10.28 1.06 -5.17
C SER A 93 -9.67 -0.28 -5.59
N PHE A 94 -8.65 -0.76 -4.89
CA PHE A 94 -8.05 -2.06 -5.17
C PHE A 94 -8.95 -3.20 -4.72
N ASP A 95 -9.65 -3.07 -3.60
CA ASP A 95 -10.62 -4.06 -3.11
C ASP A 95 -11.77 -4.27 -4.11
N LYS A 96 -12.29 -3.18 -4.69
CA LYS A 96 -13.30 -3.24 -5.77
C LYS A 96 -12.77 -3.96 -7.02
N ALA A 97 -11.52 -3.70 -7.40
CA ALA A 97 -10.92 -4.34 -8.56
C ALA A 97 -10.67 -5.84 -8.31
N ALA A 98 -10.25 -6.22 -7.11
CA ALA A 98 -10.11 -7.62 -6.71
C ALA A 98 -11.45 -8.36 -6.73
N ALA A 99 -12.52 -7.74 -6.22
CA ALA A 99 -13.87 -8.29 -6.28
C ALA A 99 -14.35 -8.50 -7.72
N ALA A 100 -14.03 -7.59 -8.64
CA ALA A 100 -14.35 -7.75 -10.06
C ALA A 100 -13.60 -8.92 -10.72
N ILE A 101 -12.32 -9.12 -10.39
CA ILE A 101 -11.52 -10.26 -10.90
C ILE A 101 -12.07 -11.59 -10.36
N LEU A 102 -12.46 -11.63 -9.08
CA LEU A 102 -13.12 -12.80 -8.49
C LEU A 102 -14.47 -13.10 -9.16
N ALA A 103 -15.26 -12.07 -9.47
CA ALA A 103 -16.51 -12.24 -10.21
C ALA A 103 -16.26 -12.74 -11.66
N GLU A 104 -15.20 -12.28 -12.32
CA GLU A 104 -14.80 -12.78 -13.65
C GLU A 104 -14.38 -14.25 -13.60
N TYR A 105 -13.62 -14.64 -12.57
CA TYR A 105 -13.20 -16.03 -12.34
C TYR A 105 -14.40 -16.97 -12.12
N GLN A 106 -15.34 -16.56 -11.27
CA GLN A 106 -16.58 -17.31 -11.00
C GLN A 106 -17.47 -17.41 -12.25
N ALA A 107 -17.57 -16.33 -13.05
CA ALA A 107 -18.32 -16.33 -14.31
C ALA A 107 -17.71 -17.23 -15.40
N LYS A 108 -16.38 -17.47 -15.36
CA LYS A 108 -15.67 -18.37 -16.29
C LYS A 108 -15.72 -19.84 -15.86
N GLY A 109 -16.50 -20.19 -14.83
CA GLY A 109 -16.72 -21.58 -14.41
C GLY A 109 -15.73 -22.09 -13.37
N GLY A 110 -15.00 -21.19 -12.70
CA GLY A 110 -14.26 -21.54 -11.48
C GLY A 110 -15.25 -21.91 -10.37
N LYS A 111 -15.12 -23.11 -9.80
CA LYS A 111 -15.72 -23.44 -8.50
C LYS A 111 -14.91 -22.77 -7.40
#